data_AF-A0A4T3F015-F1
#
_entry.id   AF-A0A4T3F015-F1
#
_cell.length_a   1.000
_cell.length_b   1.000
_cell.length_c   1.000
_cell.angle_alpha   90.00
_cell.angle_beta   90.00
_cell.angle_gamma   90.00
#
_symmetry.space_group_name_H-M   'P 1'
#
loop_
_entity.id
_entity.type
_entity.pdbx_description
1 polymer ?
#
loop_
_entity_poly.entity_id
_entity_poly.type
_entity_poly.pdbx_seq_one_letter_code
_entity_poly.pdbx_strand_id
1 'polypeptide(L)'
;MMRGSIAAVTLLGLAACTTAPESDGGEGVGEVSPFATDQSRPLLALFDHLLGNYFASDVGARPTICVASHDGRSEVALPAAEELELMTRYGSLAPFARCGFVDGRWQDTETGETAMLFRIHSFTCANEANCTGFGGYVSGQTSSLSSRYTMQYADGAWQFDRDDRLIGEE
;
A
#
# COMPACT_ATOMS: atom_id res chain seq x y z
N MET A 1 -32.56 75.78 -36.05
CA MET A 1 -33.57 75.48 -35.01
C MET A 1 -33.94 74.01 -35.12
N MET A 2 -34.26 73.36 -33.98
CA MET A 2 -34.62 71.94 -33.76
C MET A 2 -33.48 70.92 -33.94
N ARG A 3 -32.78 70.50 -32.87
CA ARG A 3 -33.15 69.59 -31.76
C ARG A 3 -33.37 68.14 -32.23
N GLY A 4 -32.32 67.34 -32.12
CA GLY A 4 -32.38 65.88 -32.13
C GLY A 4 -31.77 65.34 -30.84
N SER A 5 -32.60 64.68 -30.04
CA SER A 5 -32.25 64.04 -28.76
C SER A 5 -31.87 62.58 -28.99
N ILE A 6 -30.74 62.12 -28.43
CA ILE A 6 -30.43 60.69 -28.18
C ILE A 6 -29.62 60.66 -26.88
N ALA A 7 -30.29 60.44 -25.75
CA ALA A 7 -30.47 59.16 -25.05
C ALA A 7 -29.22 58.74 -24.25
N ALA A 8 -29.38 58.81 -22.93
CA ALA A 8 -28.44 58.37 -21.92
C ALA A 8 -28.38 56.83 -21.86
N VAL A 9 -27.17 56.29 -21.67
CA VAL A 9 -26.98 54.93 -21.14
C VAL A 9 -25.94 55.03 -20.03
N THR A 10 -26.44 54.98 -18.80
CA THR A 10 -25.68 54.90 -17.57
C THR A 10 -25.18 53.46 -17.42
N LEU A 11 -23.88 53.23 -17.55
CA LEU A 11 -23.24 51.95 -17.26
C LEU A 11 -23.15 51.77 -15.74
N LEU A 12 -24.00 50.92 -15.19
CA LEU A 12 -23.83 50.36 -13.84
C LEU A 12 -22.60 49.44 -13.85
N GLY A 13 -21.55 49.84 -13.13
CA GLY A 13 -20.43 48.98 -12.79
C GLY A 13 -20.86 47.94 -11.76
N LEU A 14 -21.11 46.72 -12.21
CA LEU A 14 -21.20 45.56 -11.34
C LEU A 14 -19.79 45.24 -10.83
N ALA A 15 -19.55 45.50 -9.56
CA ALA A 15 -18.41 44.96 -8.82
C ALA A 15 -18.55 43.43 -8.77
N ALA A 16 -17.85 42.74 -9.67
CA ALA A 16 -17.70 41.30 -9.59
C ALA A 16 -16.73 40.98 -8.45
N CYS A 17 -17.25 40.53 -7.32
CA CYS A 17 -16.47 39.78 -6.34
C CYS A 17 -16.03 38.47 -7.02
N THR A 18 -14.83 38.43 -7.57
CA THR A 18 -14.20 37.17 -7.96
C THR A 18 -13.78 36.46 -6.67
N THR A 19 -14.69 35.67 -6.11
CA THR A 19 -14.30 34.57 -5.22
C THR A 19 -13.46 33.62 -6.06
N ALA A 20 -12.15 33.58 -5.81
CA ALA A 20 -11.29 32.56 -6.36
C ALA A 20 -11.90 31.19 -6.02
N PRO A 21 -12.00 30.25 -6.97
CA PRO A 21 -12.24 28.87 -6.59
C PRO A 21 -11.09 28.48 -5.68
N GLU A 22 -11.41 28.16 -4.43
CA GLU A 22 -10.56 27.35 -3.58
C GLU A 22 -10.21 26.12 -4.43
N SER A 23 -8.92 25.96 -4.75
CA SER A 23 -8.41 24.74 -5.34
C SER A 23 -8.74 23.63 -4.36
N ASP A 24 -9.86 22.99 -4.65
CA ASP A 24 -10.33 21.76 -4.08
C ASP A 24 -9.17 20.76 -4.08
N GLY A 25 -9.08 20.00 -2.99
CA GLY A 25 -7.98 19.12 -2.67
C GLY A 25 -7.58 18.29 -3.89
N GLY A 26 -6.40 18.60 -4.43
CA GLY A 26 -5.68 17.65 -5.26
C GLY A 26 -5.25 16.50 -4.36
N GLU A 27 -6.15 15.53 -4.16
CA GLU A 27 -5.77 14.15 -3.93
C GLU A 27 -4.75 13.83 -5.01
N GLY A 28 -3.46 13.84 -4.63
CA GLY A 28 -2.41 13.37 -5.49
C GLY A 28 -2.82 11.97 -5.92
N VAL A 29 -3.09 11.79 -7.21
CA VAL A 29 -3.23 10.45 -7.79
C VAL A 29 -1.93 9.76 -7.45
N GLY A 30 -1.94 8.96 -6.38
CA GLY A 30 -0.76 8.35 -5.81
C GLY A 30 -0.07 7.62 -6.94
N GLU A 31 1.23 7.90 -7.13
CA GLU A 31 2.02 7.27 -8.18
C GLU A 31 1.79 5.75 -8.11
N VAL A 32 1.23 5.20 -9.19
CA VAL A 32 0.93 3.78 -9.26
C VAL A 32 2.23 3.03 -9.06
N SER A 33 2.26 2.15 -8.07
CA SER A 33 3.47 1.44 -7.69
C SER A 33 4.07 0.67 -8.87
N PRO A 34 5.39 0.73 -9.09
CA PRO A 34 6.04 -0.06 -10.13
C PRO A 34 5.84 -1.57 -9.95
N PHE A 35 5.62 -2.04 -8.71
CA PHE A 35 5.31 -3.44 -8.45
C PHE A 35 3.89 -3.81 -8.89
N ALA A 36 2.95 -2.87 -8.77
CA ALA A 36 1.58 -3.09 -9.22
C ALA A 36 1.49 -3.20 -10.75
N THR A 37 2.37 -2.54 -11.51
CA THR A 37 2.33 -2.57 -12.98
C THR A 37 3.09 -3.76 -13.60
N ASP A 38 3.87 -4.49 -12.81
CA ASP A 38 4.63 -5.65 -13.27
C ASP A 38 3.84 -6.96 -13.12
N GLN A 39 3.28 -7.44 -14.24
CA GLN A 39 2.52 -8.70 -14.25
C GLN A 39 3.37 -9.93 -13.88
N SER A 40 4.68 -9.89 -14.11
CA SER A 40 5.55 -11.06 -13.91
C SER A 40 5.87 -11.34 -12.44
N ARG A 41 5.58 -10.39 -11.53
CA ARG A 41 5.94 -10.46 -10.11
C ARG A 41 4.75 -10.23 -9.18
N PRO A 42 3.71 -11.09 -9.23
CA PRO A 42 2.48 -10.88 -8.47
C PRO A 42 2.67 -10.97 -6.95
N LEU A 43 3.60 -11.81 -6.46
CA LEU A 43 3.89 -11.89 -5.03
C LEU A 43 4.47 -10.55 -4.51
N LEU A 44 5.37 -9.94 -5.28
CA LEU A 44 5.98 -8.66 -4.95
C LEU A 44 4.94 -7.54 -4.95
N ALA A 45 4.02 -7.55 -5.94
CA ALA A 45 2.89 -6.64 -5.99
C ALA A 45 2.00 -6.75 -4.74
N LEU A 46 1.78 -7.96 -4.21
CA LEU A 46 1.00 -8.15 -2.98
C LEU A 46 1.73 -7.63 -1.75
N PHE A 47 3.04 -7.87 -1.60
CA PHE A 47 3.80 -7.25 -0.51
C PHE A 47 3.75 -5.74 -0.57
N ASP A 48 3.93 -5.16 -1.75
CA ASP A 48 3.85 -3.72 -1.93
C ASP A 48 2.46 -3.17 -1.56
N HIS A 49 1.39 -3.86 -1.93
CA HIS A 49 0.04 -3.47 -1.52
C HIS A 49 -0.14 -3.48 0.00
N LEU A 50 0.32 -4.55 0.68
CA LEU A 50 0.23 -4.69 2.14
C LEU A 50 1.06 -3.62 2.86
N LEU A 51 2.31 -3.45 2.44
CA LEU A 51 3.23 -2.47 3.01
C LEU A 51 2.75 -1.05 2.73
N GLY A 52 2.27 -0.75 1.52
CA GLY A 52 1.72 0.55 1.16
C GLY A 52 0.59 0.97 2.10
N ASN A 53 -0.36 0.07 2.36
CA ASN A 53 -1.44 0.31 3.32
C ASN A 53 -0.91 0.55 4.75
N TYR A 54 0.08 -0.23 5.20
CA TYR A 54 0.67 -0.07 6.52
C TYR A 54 1.47 1.24 6.66
N PHE A 55 2.33 1.57 5.69
CA PHE A 55 3.18 2.75 5.72
C PHE A 55 2.39 4.05 5.48
N ALA A 56 1.20 3.98 4.87
CA ALA A 56 0.25 5.08 4.79
C ALA A 56 -0.53 5.31 6.10
N SER A 57 -0.52 4.33 7.03
CA SER A 57 -1.21 4.47 8.31
C SER A 57 -0.43 5.33 9.31
N ASP A 58 -1.16 6.03 10.18
CA ASP A 58 -0.61 6.88 11.26
C ASP A 58 -0.16 6.05 12.47
N VAL A 59 0.74 5.10 12.20
CA VAL A 59 1.46 4.35 13.22
C VAL A 59 2.69 5.16 13.58
N GLY A 60 2.82 5.50 14.87
CA GLY A 60 3.92 6.31 15.40
C GLY A 60 5.30 5.67 15.26
N ALA A 61 5.94 5.27 16.36
CA ALA A 61 7.25 4.61 16.31
C ALA A 61 7.12 3.21 15.70
N ARG A 62 7.52 3.06 14.44
CA ARG A 62 7.51 1.77 13.73
C ARG A 62 8.70 0.91 14.19
N PRO A 63 8.48 -0.38 14.48
CA PRO A 63 9.58 -1.31 14.76
C PRO A 63 10.39 -1.58 13.48
N THR A 64 11.43 -2.40 13.58
CA THR A 64 12.04 -3.03 12.41
C THR A 64 11.00 -3.91 11.72
N ILE A 65 10.81 -3.70 10.41
CA ILE A 65 9.83 -4.43 9.60
C ILE A 65 10.57 -5.29 8.59
N CYS A 66 10.22 -6.57 8.48
CA CYS A 66 10.70 -7.44 7.42
C CYS A 66 9.52 -8.07 6.66
N VAL A 67 9.81 -8.71 5.54
CA VAL A 67 8.85 -9.50 4.76
C VAL A 67 9.32 -10.95 4.61
N ALA A 68 8.39 -11.88 4.55
CA ALA A 68 8.66 -13.27 4.17
C ALA A 68 7.45 -13.91 3.50
N SER A 69 7.70 -14.85 2.59
CA SER A 69 6.66 -15.79 2.16
C SER A 69 6.64 -17.00 3.09
N HIS A 70 5.51 -17.67 3.23
CA HIS A 70 5.42 -18.90 4.01
C HIS A 70 5.16 -20.09 3.07
N ASP A 71 6.07 -21.05 3.03
CA ASP A 71 6.04 -22.20 2.13
C ASP A 71 5.12 -23.35 2.60
N GLY A 72 4.44 -23.15 3.73
CA GLY A 72 3.63 -24.16 4.41
C GLY A 72 4.32 -24.82 5.60
N ARG A 73 5.61 -24.54 5.83
CA ARG A 73 6.40 -25.06 6.96
C ARG A 73 7.13 -23.96 7.72
N SER A 74 7.67 -22.98 7.01
CA SER A 74 8.47 -21.91 7.59
C SER A 74 8.38 -20.63 6.78
N GLU A 75 8.78 -19.54 7.42
CA GLU A 75 9.01 -18.26 6.75
C GLU A 75 10.27 -18.35 5.88
N VAL A 76 10.15 -17.87 4.64
CA VAL A 76 11.16 -17.94 3.58
C VAL A 76 11.40 -16.52 3.05
N ALA A 77 12.66 -16.12 3.02
CA ALA A 77 13.09 -14.85 2.46
C ALA A 77 12.66 -14.74 0.99
N LEU A 78 12.36 -13.52 0.56
CA LEU A 78 12.24 -13.23 -0.86
C LEU A 78 13.63 -13.30 -1.52
N PRO A 79 13.70 -13.42 -2.87
CA PRO A 79 14.95 -13.18 -3.57
C PRO A 79 15.56 -11.83 -3.14
N ALA A 80 16.87 -11.81 -2.87
CA ALA A 80 17.54 -10.64 -2.30
C ALA A 80 17.37 -9.35 -3.14
N ALA A 81 17.24 -9.49 -4.47
CA ALA A 81 16.95 -8.36 -5.34
C ALA A 81 15.55 -7.77 -5.08
N GLU A 82 14.55 -8.61 -4.85
CA GLU A 82 13.17 -8.18 -4.56
C GLU A 82 13.06 -7.55 -3.17
N GLU A 83 13.75 -8.10 -2.16
CA GLU A 83 13.85 -7.45 -0.83
C GLU A 83 14.45 -6.05 -0.95
N LEU A 84 15.55 -5.91 -1.69
CA LEU A 84 16.21 -4.62 -1.89
C LEU A 84 15.30 -3.61 -2.60
N GLU A 85 14.51 -4.05 -3.59
CA GLU A 85 13.53 -3.21 -4.26
C GLU A 85 12.45 -2.71 -3.29
N LEU A 86 11.90 -3.59 -2.43
CA LEU A 86 10.96 -3.17 -1.39
C LEU A 86 11.60 -2.23 -0.37
N MET A 87 12.83 -2.50 0.08
CA MET A 87 13.55 -1.64 1.03
C MET A 87 13.84 -0.24 0.47
N THR A 88 14.10 -0.15 -0.83
CA THR A 88 14.30 1.15 -1.52
C THR A 88 13.03 1.99 -1.48
N ARG A 89 11.86 1.35 -1.53
CA ARG A 89 10.56 2.01 -1.46
C ARG A 89 10.11 2.31 -0.02
N TYR A 90 10.40 1.41 0.91
CA TYR A 90 9.95 1.46 2.30
C TYR A 90 11.15 1.57 3.25
N GLY A 91 11.52 2.80 3.63
CA GLY A 91 12.78 3.06 4.36
C GLY A 91 12.93 2.44 5.76
N SER A 92 11.86 1.94 6.38
CA SER A 92 11.93 1.18 7.64
C SER A 92 11.91 -0.34 7.45
N LEU A 93 11.92 -0.80 6.19
CA LEU A 93 12.02 -2.20 5.86
C LEU A 93 13.48 -2.66 5.96
N ALA A 94 13.69 -3.79 6.61
CA ALA A 94 14.95 -4.47 6.76
C ALA A 94 14.92 -5.79 5.97
N PRO A 95 16.10 -6.34 5.59
CA PRO A 95 16.16 -7.66 4.99
C PRO A 95 15.66 -8.71 5.98
N PHE A 96 15.02 -9.78 5.50
CA PHE A 96 14.46 -10.86 6.31
C PHE A 96 15.44 -11.40 7.34
N ALA A 97 16.72 -11.55 6.97
CA ALA A 97 17.78 -12.05 7.86
C ALA A 97 17.96 -11.23 9.15
N ARG A 98 17.51 -9.97 9.19
CA ARG A 98 17.54 -9.13 10.39
C ARG A 98 16.37 -9.40 11.33
N CYS A 99 15.25 -9.93 10.84
CA CYS A 99 14.16 -10.37 11.70
C CYS A 99 14.37 -11.85 12.07
N GLY A 100 14.71 -12.11 13.32
CA GLY A 100 14.92 -13.46 13.85
C GLY A 100 13.81 -13.89 14.79
N PHE A 101 13.40 -15.16 14.71
CA PHE A 101 12.51 -15.75 15.70
C PHE A 101 13.33 -16.29 16.89
N VAL A 102 13.40 -15.50 17.96
CA VAL A 102 14.24 -15.76 19.13
C VAL A 102 13.37 -15.76 20.38
N ASP A 103 13.50 -16.80 21.22
CA ASP A 103 12.71 -16.98 22.45
C ASP A 103 11.19 -16.86 22.22
N GLY A 104 10.69 -17.42 21.12
CA GLY A 104 9.28 -17.43 20.78
C GLY A 104 8.72 -16.12 20.23
N ARG A 105 9.56 -15.12 19.94
CA ARG A 105 9.15 -13.81 19.42
C ARG A 105 10.01 -13.34 18.25
N TRP A 106 9.41 -12.60 17.33
CA TRP A 106 10.15 -11.91 16.28
C TRP A 106 10.88 -10.69 16.84
N GLN A 107 12.19 -10.64 16.59
CA GLN A 107 13.10 -9.59 17.07
C GLN A 107 14.01 -9.14 15.94
N ASP A 108 14.43 -7.88 16.01
CA ASP A 108 15.57 -7.40 15.26
C ASP A 108 16.84 -8.00 15.88
N THR A 109 17.57 -8.81 15.12
CA THR A 109 18.75 -9.54 15.61
C THR A 109 19.94 -8.62 15.87
N GLU A 110 19.95 -7.40 15.34
CA GLU A 110 21.01 -6.42 15.57
C GLU A 110 20.76 -5.61 16.85
N THR A 111 19.50 -5.29 17.16
CA THR A 111 19.15 -4.41 18.29
C THR A 111 18.53 -5.14 19.49
N GLY A 112 17.97 -6.33 19.28
CA GLY A 112 17.20 -7.08 20.28
C GLY A 112 15.79 -6.53 20.52
N GLU A 113 15.37 -5.52 19.77
CA GLU A 113 14.03 -4.93 19.86
C GLU A 113 12.99 -5.81 19.16
N THR A 114 11.71 -5.59 19.46
CA THR A 114 10.62 -6.29 18.78
C THR A 114 10.63 -5.96 17.29
N ALA A 115 10.53 -6.99 16.44
CA ALA A 115 10.34 -6.83 15.01
C ALA A 115 8.91 -7.19 14.58
N MET A 116 8.51 -6.62 13.46
CA MET A 116 7.27 -6.96 12.75
C MET A 116 7.61 -7.69 11.46
N LEU A 117 7.07 -8.89 11.28
CA LEU A 117 7.21 -9.67 10.05
C LEU A 117 5.88 -9.64 9.28
N PHE A 118 5.86 -8.95 8.14
CA PHE A 118 4.78 -9.13 7.16
C PHE A 118 4.97 -10.45 6.44
N ARG A 119 3.91 -11.24 6.36
CA ARG A 119 3.98 -12.55 5.71
C ARG A 119 2.82 -12.79 4.78
N ILE A 120 3.14 -13.47 3.67
CA ILE A 120 2.15 -13.99 2.73
C ILE A 120 2.24 -15.51 2.74
N HIS A 121 1.12 -16.17 2.99
CA HIS A 121 1.03 -17.63 2.96
C HIS A 121 0.00 -18.10 1.93
N SER A 122 0.13 -19.37 1.52
CA SER A 122 -0.76 -20.02 0.55
C SER A 122 -0.93 -19.22 -0.75
N PHE A 123 0.14 -18.54 -1.20
CA PHE A 123 0.13 -17.77 -2.44
C PHE A 123 0.12 -18.70 -3.65
N THR A 124 -0.82 -18.50 -4.55
CA THR A 124 -0.98 -19.32 -5.75
C THR A 124 -1.61 -18.51 -6.88
N CYS A 125 -1.23 -18.82 -8.11
CA CYS A 125 -1.80 -18.21 -9.30
C CYS A 125 -2.55 -19.26 -10.11
N ALA A 126 -3.83 -19.01 -10.37
CA ALA A 126 -4.64 -19.86 -11.25
C ALA A 126 -4.19 -19.69 -12.72
N ASN A 127 -3.70 -18.50 -13.06
CA ASN A 127 -3.05 -18.16 -14.32
C ASN A 127 -2.20 -16.88 -14.13
N GLU A 128 -1.50 -16.45 -15.18
CA GLU A 128 -0.60 -15.27 -15.16
C GLU A 128 -1.28 -13.94 -14.79
N ALA A 129 -2.62 -13.87 -14.81
CA ALA A 129 -3.37 -12.66 -14.51
C ALA A 129 -4.27 -12.78 -13.27
N ASN A 130 -4.29 -13.95 -12.59
CA ASN A 130 -5.18 -14.18 -11.46
C ASN A 130 -4.46 -14.97 -10.37
N CYS A 131 -4.24 -14.33 -9.22
CA CYS A 131 -3.58 -14.92 -8.07
C CYS A 131 -4.40 -14.75 -6.80
N THR A 132 -4.12 -15.58 -5.82
CA THR A 132 -4.70 -15.47 -4.48
C THR A 132 -3.63 -15.75 -3.44
N GLY A 133 -3.72 -15.10 -2.30
CA GLY A 133 -2.86 -15.37 -1.15
C GLY A 133 -3.50 -14.87 0.12
N PHE A 134 -2.90 -15.19 1.26
CA PHE A 134 -3.33 -14.69 2.55
C PHE A 134 -2.22 -13.82 3.13
N GLY A 135 -2.55 -12.60 3.49
CA GLY A 135 -1.60 -11.60 3.97
C GLY A 135 -1.92 -11.16 5.39
N GLY A 136 -0.87 -11.06 6.21
CA GLY A 136 -0.94 -10.54 7.56
C GLY A 136 0.45 -10.20 8.09
N TYR A 137 0.55 -9.92 9.38
CA TYR A 137 1.83 -9.68 10.04
C TYR A 137 1.89 -10.33 11.42
N VAL A 138 3.09 -10.55 11.92
CA VAL A 138 3.36 -10.92 13.32
C VAL A 138 4.23 -9.85 13.93
N SER A 139 3.88 -9.36 15.12
CA SER A 139 4.66 -8.39 15.88
C SER A 139 5.02 -8.99 17.23
N GLY A 140 6.30 -9.31 17.44
CA GLY A 140 6.75 -10.06 18.60
C GLY A 140 6.10 -11.46 18.66
N GLN A 141 5.13 -11.65 19.56
CA GLN A 141 4.37 -12.90 19.73
C GLN A 141 2.92 -12.80 19.20
N THR A 142 2.48 -11.60 18.81
CA THR A 142 1.09 -11.36 18.44
C THR A 142 0.95 -11.41 16.92
N SER A 143 0.10 -12.31 16.43
CA SER A 143 -0.27 -12.36 15.01
C SER A 143 -1.47 -11.44 14.75
N SER A 144 -1.45 -10.73 13.63
CA SER A 144 -2.65 -10.12 13.07
C SER A 144 -3.60 -11.21 12.57
N LEU A 145 -4.84 -10.82 12.33
CA LEU A 145 -5.70 -11.59 11.43
C LEU A 145 -5.04 -11.63 10.05
N SER A 146 -5.17 -12.77 9.37
CA SER A 146 -4.77 -12.93 7.98
C SER A 146 -5.99 -12.74 7.10
N SER A 147 -5.92 -11.84 6.14
CA SER A 147 -7.01 -11.60 5.18
C SER A 147 -6.69 -12.30 3.86
N ARG A 148 -7.72 -12.83 3.20
CA ARG A 148 -7.55 -13.37 1.86
C ARG A 148 -7.49 -12.22 0.86
N TYR A 149 -6.52 -12.26 -0.03
CA TYR A 149 -6.39 -11.36 -1.16
C TYR A 149 -6.65 -12.13 -2.45
N THR A 150 -7.54 -11.61 -3.28
CA THR A 150 -7.71 -12.02 -4.67
C THR A 150 -7.13 -10.93 -5.55
N MET A 151 -6.26 -11.32 -6.47
CA MET A 151 -5.50 -10.41 -7.32
C MET A 151 -5.86 -10.66 -8.77
N GLN A 152 -6.13 -9.58 -9.52
CA GLN A 152 -6.39 -9.62 -10.95
C GLN A 152 -5.52 -8.60 -11.67
N TYR A 153 -4.77 -9.01 -12.69
CA TYR A 153 -4.04 -8.07 -13.54
C TYR A 153 -4.97 -7.56 -14.64
N ALA A 154 -5.32 -6.28 -14.58
CA ALA A 154 -6.21 -5.61 -15.52
C ALA A 154 -5.82 -4.14 -15.66
N ASP A 155 -6.05 -3.57 -16.84
CA ASP A 155 -5.76 -2.16 -17.12
C ASP A 155 -4.30 -1.74 -16.86
N GLY A 156 -3.36 -2.69 -17.02
CA GLY A 156 -1.93 -2.46 -16.84
C GLY A 156 -1.45 -2.48 -15.39
N ALA A 157 -2.28 -2.93 -14.44
CA ALA A 157 -1.89 -3.08 -13.04
C ALA A 157 -2.60 -4.24 -12.33
N TRP A 158 -2.00 -4.73 -11.24
CA TRP A 158 -2.64 -5.60 -10.28
C TRP A 158 -3.71 -4.83 -9.51
N GLN A 159 -4.93 -5.37 -9.53
CA GLN A 159 -6.07 -4.96 -8.73
C GLN A 159 -6.23 -5.95 -7.58
N PHE A 160 -6.61 -5.45 -6.40
CA PHE A 160 -6.63 -6.22 -5.17
C PHE A 160 -8.03 -6.18 -4.55
N ASP A 161 -8.62 -7.35 -4.35
CA ASP A 161 -9.83 -7.54 -3.56
C ASP A 161 -9.48 -8.24 -2.24
N ARG A 162 -9.97 -7.70 -1.12
CA ARG A 162 -9.68 -8.18 0.23
C ARG A 162 -10.93 -8.77 0.86
N ASP A 163 -10.86 -10.02 1.27
CA ASP A 163 -11.91 -10.71 2.03
C ASP A 163 -11.46 -10.91 3.48
N ASP A 164 -12.10 -10.19 4.39
CA ASP A 164 -11.84 -10.21 5.83
C ASP A 164 -12.64 -11.28 6.59
N ARG A 165 -13.39 -12.14 5.90
CA ARG A 165 -14.12 -13.21 6.56
C ARG A 165 -13.14 -14.19 7.21
N LEU A 166 -13.15 -14.17 8.55
CA LEU A 166 -12.44 -15.13 9.39
C LEU A 166 -12.81 -16.55 8.98
N ILE A 167 -11.86 -17.32 8.46
CA ILE A 167 -12.00 -18.78 8.48
C ILE A 167 -11.70 -19.18 9.92
N GLY A 168 -12.76 -19.35 10.71
CA GLY A 168 -12.65 -19.95 12.03
C GLY A 168 -12.04 -21.33 11.89
N GLU A 169 -11.02 -21.61 12.69
CA GLU A 169 -10.52 -22.97 12.89
C GLU A 169 -11.67 -23.79 13.52
N GLU A 170 -12.19 -24.77 12.78
CA GLU A 170 -12.93 -25.92 13.35
C GLU A 170 -11.93 -26.97 13.83
#